data_AF-A0A947BGI5-F1
#
_entry.id   AF-A0A947BGI5-F1
#
_cell.length_a   1.000
_cell.length_b   1.000
_cell.length_c   1.000
_cell.angle_alpha   90.00
_cell.angle_beta   90.00
_cell.angle_gamma   90.00
#
_symmetry.space_group_name_H-M   'P 1'
#
loop_
_entity.id
_entity.type
_entity.pdbx_description
1 polymer ?
#
loop_
_entity_poly.entity_id
_entity_poly.type
_entity_poly.pdbx_seq_one_letter_code
_entity_poly.pdbx_strand_id
1 'polypeptide(L)' 'KRMLADGWTDAIDTLNPRGGVWTYWDYQAGAWQRDHGFRIDHLLLSPELADMMTAAGVDKEYRGREKASDHTPVWVEIAD' A
#
# COMPACT_ATOMS: atom_id res chain seq x y z
N LYS A 1 0.46 12.52 -9.64
CA LYS A 1 1.18 11.76 -10.71
C LYS A 1 2.53 12.38 -11.14
N ARG A 2 2.90 13.59 -10.70
CA ARG A 2 4.21 14.20 -11.05
C ARG A 2 5.40 13.29 -10.71
N MET A 3 5.47 12.78 -9.48
CA MET A 3 6.57 11.89 -9.07
C MET A 3 6.70 10.63 -9.95
N LEU A 4 5.58 10.03 -10.35
CA LEU A 4 5.62 8.88 -11.27
C LEU A 4 6.16 9.25 -12.65
N ALA A 5 5.79 10.43 -13.16
CA ALA A 5 6.33 10.95 -14.41
C ALA A 5 7.83 11.31 -14.31
N ASP A 6 8.30 11.64 -13.10
CA ASP A 6 9.71 11.91 -12.79
C ASP A 6 10.54 10.61 -12.64
N GLY A 7 9.95 9.43 -12.86
CA GLY A 7 10.64 8.13 -12.86
C GLY A 7 10.53 7.31 -11.58
N TRP A 8 9.74 7.76 -10.59
CA TRP A 8 9.49 6.97 -9.38
C TRP A 8 8.47 5.86 -9.66
N THR A 9 8.69 4.68 -9.07
CA THR A 9 7.79 3.54 -9.19
C THR A 9 6.98 3.36 -7.91
N ASP A 10 5.66 3.28 -8.02
CA ASP A 10 4.80 2.90 -6.89
C ASP A 10 4.80 1.37 -6.74
N ALA A 11 5.43 0.87 -5.68
CA ALA A 11 5.62 -0.57 -5.46
C ALA A 11 4.29 -1.33 -5.34
N ILE A 12 3.32 -0.74 -4.64
CA ILE A 12 2.00 -1.37 -4.42
C ILE A 12 1.18 -1.39 -5.70
N ASP A 13 1.20 -0.29 -6.47
CA ASP A 13 0.47 -0.19 -7.74
C ASP A 13 1.01 -1.17 -8.79
N THR A 14 2.33 -1.33 -8.85
CA THR A 14 3.02 -2.21 -9.80
C THR A 14 2.53 -3.67 -9.71
N LEU A 15 2.31 -4.16 -8.48
CA LEU A 15 1.81 -5.52 -8.25
C LEU A 15 0.28 -5.62 -8.26
N ASN A 16 -0.43 -4.49 -8.22
CA ASN A 16 -1.89 -4.43 -8.13
C ASN A 16 -2.51 -3.47 -9.16
N PRO A 17 -2.25 -3.64 -10.47
CA PRO A 17 -2.65 -2.68 -11.50
C PRO A 17 -4.18 -2.55 -11.68
N ARG A 18 -4.95 -3.50 -11.12
CA ARG A 18 -6.42 -3.47 -11.11
C ARG A 18 -7.01 -2.80 -9.87
N GLY A 19 -6.16 -2.32 -8.95
CA GLY A 19 -6.57 -1.77 -7.67
C GLY A 19 -7.10 -2.84 -6.70
N GLY A 20 -7.99 -2.43 -5.79
CA GLY A 20 -8.53 -3.31 -4.74
C GLY A 20 -7.59 -3.51 -3.56
N VAL A 21 -6.54 -2.69 -3.46
CA VAL A 21 -5.64 -2.64 -2.31
C VAL A 21 -5.84 -1.31 -1.62
N TRP A 22 -6.13 -1.36 -0.33
CA TRP A 22 -6.33 -0.18 0.50
C TRP A 22 -5.32 -0.18 1.63
N THR A 23 -4.97 1.02 2.09
CA THR A 23 -4.05 1.23 3.20
C THR A 23 -4.72 1.90 4.38
N TYR A 24 -5.95 2.40 4.18
CA TYR A 24 -6.71 3.17 5.15
C TYR A 24 -8.19 2.79 5.09
N TRP A 25 -8.82 2.69 6.26
CA TRP A 25 -10.27 2.56 6.43
C TRP A 25 -10.72 3.41 7.61
N ASP A 26 -11.62 4.35 7.33
CA ASP A 26 -12.28 5.17 8.35
C ASP A 26 -12.94 4.29 9.42
N TYR A 27 -12.92 4.74 10.67
CA TYR A 27 -13.57 4.02 11.78
C TYR A 27 -15.11 4.03 11.68
N GLN A 28 -15.66 4.98 10.94
CA GLN A 28 -17.09 5.19 10.77
C GLN A 28 -17.69 4.25 9.73
N ALA A 29 -19.03 4.13 9.79
CA ALA A 29 -19.84 3.41 8.81
C ALA A 29 -19.38 1.96 8.51
N GLY A 30 -18.62 1.34 9.42
CA GLY A 30 -18.10 -0.01 9.21
C GLY A 30 -17.25 -0.17 7.95
N ALA A 31 -16.46 0.84 7.58
CA ALA A 31 -15.67 0.84 6.35
C ALA A 31 -14.72 -0.38 6.27
N TRP A 32 -14.10 -0.76 7.39
CA TRP A 32 -13.27 -1.96 7.51
C TRP A 32 -14.05 -3.24 7.16
N GLN A 33 -15.22 -3.43 7.76
CA GLN A 33 -16.04 -4.64 7.55
C GLN A 33 -16.60 -4.74 6.13
N ARG A 34 -16.77 -3.59 5.46
CA ARG A 34 -17.24 -3.51 4.06
C ARG A 34 -16.09 -3.51 3.05
N ASP A 35 -14.85 -3.50 3.51
CA ASP A 35 -13.64 -3.30 2.71
C ASP A 35 -13.70 -2.05 1.81
N HIS A 36 -14.32 -0.98 2.31
CA HIS A 36 -14.40 0.31 1.64
C HIS A 36 -13.26 1.22 2.11
N GLY A 37 -12.09 1.06 1.50
CA GLY A 37 -10.89 1.79 1.88
C GLY A 37 -10.43 2.82 0.86
N PHE A 38 -9.36 3.52 1.23
CA PHE A 38 -8.55 4.33 0.34
C PHE A 38 -7.10 3.82 0.34
N ARG A 39 -6.38 4.05 -0.75
CA ARG A 39 -4.94 3.84 -0.85
C ARG A 39 -4.25 5.19 -0.79
N ILE A 40 -3.71 5.54 0.37
CA ILE A 40 -3.08 6.85 0.62
C ILE A 40 -1.67 6.75 1.22
N ASP A 41 -1.22 5.53 1.52
CA ASP A 41 0.14 5.24 1.95
C ASP A 41 0.88 4.58 0.78
N HIS A 42 1.97 5.20 0.33
CA HIS A 42 2.69 4.79 -0.88
C HIS A 42 4.16 4.50 -0.58
N LEU A 43 4.70 3.48 -1.24
CA LEU A 43 6.13 3.19 -1.27
C LEU A 43 6.62 3.54 -2.67
N LEU A 44 7.27 4.71 -2.79
CA LEU A 44 7.82 5.19 -4.05
C LEU A 44 9.31 4.84 -4.12
N LEU A 45 9.67 4.00 -5.08
CA LEU A 45 11.02 3.52 -5.30
C LEU A 45 11.70 4.34 -6.39
N SER A 46 13.00 4.61 -6.22
CA SER A 46 13.84 5.06 -7.34
C SER A 46 13.97 3.93 -8.37
N PRO A 47 14.40 4.22 -9.61
CA PRO A 47 14.60 3.17 -10.63
C PRO A 47 15.48 2.01 -10.15
N GLU A 48 16.57 2.31 -9.42
CA GLU A 48 17.51 1.29 -8.94
C GLU A 48 16.86 0.35 -7.90
N LEU A 49 16.04 0.89 -6.98
CA LEU A 49 15.32 0.06 -6.02
C LEU A 49 14.15 -0.69 -6.67
N ALA A 50 13.53 -0.11 -7.70
CA ALA A 50 12.45 -0.76 -8.42
C ALA A 50 12.94 -2.03 -9.14
N ASP A 51 14.14 -2.00 -9.72
CA ASP A 51 14.77 -3.16 -10.37
C ASP A 51 15.09 -4.30 -9.37
N MET A 52 15.28 -3.95 -8.09
CA MET A 52 15.58 -4.89 -7.01
C MET A 52 14.34 -5.36 -6.24
N MET A 53 13.15 -4.82 -6.55
CA MET A 53 11.91 -5.18 -5.83
C MET A 53 11.50 -6.62 -6.11
N THR A 54 11.36 -7.42 -5.06
CA THR A 54 10.90 -8.82 -5.14
C THR A 54 9.43 -8.97 -4.78
N ALA A 55 8.94 -8.18 -3.83
CA ALA A 55 7.55 -8.18 -3.39
C ALA A 55 7.16 -6.84 -2.75
N ALA A 56 5.85 -6.58 -2.67
CA ALA A 56 5.29 -5.46 -1.93
C ALA A 56 3.85 -5.78 -1.51
N GLY A 57 3.36 -5.16 -0.44
CA GLY A 57 2.01 -5.43 0.02
C GLY A 57 1.51 -4.56 1.17
N VAL A 58 0.31 -4.91 1.62
CA VAL A 58 -0.37 -4.33 2.77
C VAL A 58 -0.58 -5.40 3.83
N ASP A 59 -0.26 -5.10 5.07
CA ASP A 59 -0.46 -6.04 6.17
C ASP A 59 -1.80 -5.80 6.86
N LYS A 60 -2.86 -6.37 6.28
CA LYS A 60 -4.24 -6.28 6.81
C LYS A 60 -4.40 -6.95 8.19
N GLU A 61 -3.49 -7.84 8.60
CA GLU A 61 -3.61 -8.51 9.89
C GLU A 61 -3.45 -7.51 11.05
N TYR A 62 -2.56 -6.51 10.90
CA TYR A 62 -2.41 -5.45 11.90
C TYR A 62 -3.65 -4.56 11.99
N ARG A 63 -4.26 -4.22 10.85
CA ARG A 63 -5.51 -3.44 10.80
C ARG A 63 -6.70 -4.17 11.42
N GLY A 64 -6.69 -5.49 11.38
CA GLY A 64 -7.74 -6.34 11.96
C GLY A 64 -7.71 -6.47 13.48
N ARG A 65 -6.70 -5.91 14.18
CA ARG A 65 -6.54 -6.03 15.64
C ARG A 65 -7.47 -5.09 16.41
N GLU A 66 -7.70 -5.41 17.67
CA GLU A 66 -8.45 -4.55 18.58
C GLU A 66 -7.72 -3.21 18.78
N LYS A 67 -8.46 -2.09 18.64
CA LYS A 67 -7.92 -0.71 18.74
C LYS A 67 -6.74 -0.43 17.79
N ALA A 68 -6.69 -1.13 16.65
CA ALA A 68 -5.72 -0.82 15.59
C ALA A 68 -5.91 0.59 15.04
N SER A 69 -4.85 1.14 14.43
CA SER A 69 -4.93 2.35 13.60
C SER A 69 -5.93 2.14 12.45
N ASP A 70 -6.48 3.23 11.95
CA ASP A 70 -7.24 3.34 10.71
C ASP A 70 -6.38 3.08 9.47
N HIS A 71 -5.07 3.27 9.57
CA HIS A 71 -4.07 2.87 8.59
C HIS A 71 -3.55 1.45 8.83
N THR A 72 -3.02 0.84 7.77
CA THR A 72 -2.35 -0.46 7.79
C THR A 72 -0.90 -0.34 7.33
N PRO A 73 0.03 -1.13 7.87
CA PRO A 73 1.40 -1.13 7.37
C PRO A 73 1.46 -1.48 5.87
N VAL A 74 2.23 -0.69 5.12
CA VAL A 74 2.69 -1.02 3.77
C VAL A 74 4.13 -1.48 3.85
N TRP A 75 4.50 -2.44 3.01
CA TRP A 75 5.86 -2.98 2.98
C TRP A 75 6.32 -3.25 1.55
N VAL A 76 7.64 -3.28 1.38
CA VAL A 76 8.34 -3.68 0.16
C VAL A 76 9.51 -4.55 0.57
N GLU A 77 9.75 -5.60 -0.21
CA GLU A 77 10.92 -6.47 -0.11
C GLU A 77 11.84 -6.17 -1.29
N ILE A 78 13.13 -6.02 -0.98
CA ILE A 78 14.19 -5.67 -1.93
C ILE A 78 15.23 -6.79 -1.86
N ALA A 79 15.70 -7.27 -3.00
CA ALA A 79 16.78 -8.24 -3.08
C ALA A 79 18.10 -7.65 -2.52
N ASP A 80 18.92 -8.50 -1.89
CA ASP A 80 20.27 -8.13 -1.43
C ASP A 80 21.26 -7.93 -2.58
#